data_AF-A0A091IIL1-F1
#
_entry.id   AF-A0A091IIL1-F1
#
_cell.length_a   1.000
_cell.length_b   1.000
_cell.length_c   1.000
_cell.angle_alpha   90.00
_cell.angle_beta   90.00
_cell.angle_gamma   90.00
#
_symmetry.space_group_name_H-M   'P 1'
#
loop_
_entity.id
_entity.type
_entity.pdbx_description
1 polymer ?
#
loop_
_entity_poly.entity_id
_entity_poly.type
_entity_poly.pdbx_seq_one_letter_code
_entity_poly.pdbx_strand_id
1 'polypeptide(L)'
;TTKKPSKPVKKNHACEMCGKAFRDVYHLNQHKLSHSDEKPFECPICNQHFKGKDRMAYHVRSHKGGITKPYTCGVCGKGFSR
;
A
#
# COMPACT_ATOMS: atom_id res chain seq x y z
N THR A 1 -6.82 10.97 -19.86
CA THR A 1 -7.25 11.24 -18.47
C THR A 1 -6.48 12.44 -17.95
N THR A 2 -7.21 13.48 -17.55
CA THR A 2 -6.67 14.78 -17.12
C THR A 2 -5.74 14.61 -15.91
N LYS A 3 -4.44 14.91 -16.08
CA LYS A 3 -3.52 15.03 -14.94
C LYS A 3 -3.92 16.27 -14.14
N LYS A 4 -4.67 16.06 -13.05
CA LYS A 4 -5.05 17.10 -12.09
C LYS A 4 -3.77 17.76 -11.57
N PRO A 5 -3.66 19.10 -11.53
CA PRO A 5 -2.44 19.75 -11.07
C PRO A 5 -2.23 19.40 -9.59
N SER A 6 -1.17 18.65 -9.31
CA SER A 6 -0.75 18.29 -7.97
C SER A 6 -0.16 19.52 -7.31
N LYS A 7 -0.90 20.09 -6.35
CA LYS A 7 -0.41 21.15 -5.44
C LYS A 7 0.97 20.75 -4.88
N PRO A 8 1.89 21.71 -4.67
CA PRO A 8 3.19 21.41 -4.08
C PRO A 8 2.98 20.73 -2.73
N VAL A 9 3.34 19.46 -2.66
CA VAL A 9 3.20 18.64 -1.46
C VAL A 9 4.33 19.04 -0.52
N LYS A 10 4.06 19.92 0.45
CA LYS A 10 4.97 20.15 1.57
C LYS A 10 5.14 18.82 2.32
N LYS A 11 6.32 18.21 2.22
CA LYS A 11 6.67 16.99 2.96
C LYS A 11 7.33 17.41 4.27
N ASN A 12 6.51 17.63 5.29
CA ASN A 12 6.97 18.15 6.58
C ASN A 12 7.21 17.05 7.62
N HIS A 13 6.84 15.80 7.33
CA HIS A 13 6.89 14.72 8.30
C HIS A 13 8.06 13.79 8.00
N ALA A 14 9.20 14.04 8.64
CA ALA A 14 10.41 13.25 8.45
C ALA A 14 10.46 12.04 9.41
N CYS A 15 11.02 10.94 8.93
CA CYS A 15 11.37 9.80 9.74
C CYS A 15 12.71 10.04 10.44
N GLU A 16 12.73 9.98 11.76
CA GLU A 16 13.95 10.18 12.56
C GLU A 16 14.99 9.06 12.34
N MET A 17 14.54 7.85 11.99
CA MET A 17 15.43 6.69 11.75
C MET A 17 16.22 6.79 10.45
N CYS A 18 15.67 7.41 9.40
CA CYS A 18 16.26 7.37 8.05
C CYS A 18 16.15 8.68 7.26
N GLY A 19 15.63 9.75 7.86
CA GLY A 19 15.49 11.08 7.25
C GLY A 19 14.43 11.19 6.15
N LYS A 20 13.75 10.10 5.75
CA LYS A 20 12.74 10.16 4.69
C LYS A 20 11.54 11.04 5.09
N ALA A 21 11.19 11.98 4.22
CA ALA A 21 10.05 12.88 4.43
C ALA A 21 8.78 12.41 3.71
N PHE A 22 7.66 12.54 4.41
CA PHE A 22 6.32 12.14 3.98
C PHE A 22 5.37 13.33 3.96
N ARG A 23 4.30 13.20 3.17
CA ARG A 23 3.27 14.24 2.99
C ARG A 23 2.47 14.50 4.26
N ASP A 24 2.24 13.46 5.06
CA ASP A 24 1.38 13.51 6.24
C ASP A 24 1.87 12.50 7.29
N VAL A 25 1.35 12.64 8.51
CA VAL A 25 1.68 11.77 9.66
C VAL A 25 1.24 10.33 9.41
N TYR A 26 0.14 10.10 8.69
CA TYR A 26 -0.35 8.76 8.38
C TYR A 26 0.68 7.95 7.58
N HIS A 27 1.22 8.52 6.50
CA HIS A 27 2.25 7.87 5.69
C HIS A 27 3.58 7.72 6.44
N LEU A 28 3.94 8.69 7.30
CA LEU A 28 5.10 8.56 8.18
C LEU A 28 4.95 7.38 9.15
N ASN A 29 3.80 7.25 9.83
CA ASN A 29 3.56 6.16 10.76
C ASN A 29 3.53 4.79 10.07
N GLN A 30 2.90 4.69 8.89
CA GLN A 30 2.97 3.49 8.06
C GLN A 30 4.41 3.16 7.65
N HIS A 31 5.22 4.18 7.36
CA HIS A 31 6.64 3.97 7.08
C HIS A 31 7.44 3.52 8.32
N LYS A 32 7.12 4.00 9.53
CA LYS A 32 7.79 3.56 10.76
C LYS A 32 7.68 2.04 10.96
N LEU A 33 6.56 1.43 10.56
CA LEU A 33 6.39 -0.03 10.54
C LEU A 33 7.36 -0.76 9.59
N SER A 34 8.01 -0.07 8.65
CA SER A 34 9.05 -0.69 7.82
C SER A 34 10.36 -0.90 8.58
N HIS A 35 10.61 -0.11 9.63
CA HIS A 35 11.77 -0.26 10.52
C HIS A 35 11.53 -1.26 11.65
N SER A 36 10.27 -1.62 11.92
CA SER A 36 9.92 -2.69 12.87
C SER A 36 9.47 -3.96 12.15
N ASP A 37 9.55 -5.09 12.83
CA ASP A 37 8.92 -6.35 12.37
C ASP A 37 7.45 -6.46 12.76
N GLU A 38 6.90 -5.42 13.40
CA GLU A 38 5.50 -5.36 13.75
C GLU A 38 4.62 -5.32 12.50
N LYS A 39 3.59 -6.16 12.52
CA LYS A 39 2.59 -6.27 11.46
C LYS A 39 1.21 -6.19 12.11
N PRO A 40 0.69 -4.99 12.37
CA PRO A 40 -0.50 -4.80 13.20
C PRO A 40 -1.79 -5.37 12.59
N PHE A 41 -1.78 -5.65 11.29
CA PHE A 41 -2.98 -6.05 10.55
C PHE A 41 -2.97 -7.55 10.28
N GLU A 42 -3.77 -8.30 11.02
CA GLU A 42 -3.93 -9.74 10.83
C GLU A 42 -5.03 -10.05 9.80
N CYS A 43 -4.79 -11.08 8.98
CA CYS A 43 -5.80 -11.65 8.09
C CYS A 43 -6.76 -12.55 8.88
N PRO A 44 -8.08 -12.28 8.89
CA PRO A 44 -9.04 -13.06 9.66
C PRO A 44 -9.32 -14.47 9.10
N ILE A 45 -8.65 -14.86 8.00
CA ILE A 45 -8.86 -16.14 7.32
C ILE A 45 -7.69 -17.10 7.54
N CYS A 46 -6.45 -16.60 7.49
CA CYS A 46 -5.24 -17.42 7.58
C CYS A 46 -4.22 -16.91 8.62
N ASN A 47 -4.59 -15.92 9.44
CA ASN A 47 -3.76 -15.34 10.50
C ASN A 47 -2.42 -14.75 10.01
N GLN A 48 -2.31 -14.48 8.70
CA GLN A 48 -1.14 -13.83 8.14
C GLN A 48 -1.15 -12.34 8.49
N HIS A 49 -0.02 -11.82 8.96
CA HIS A 49 0.10 -10.44 9.39
C HIS A 49 0.67 -9.52 8.29
N PHE A 50 0.23 -8.27 8.26
CA PHE A 50 0.62 -7.24 7.30
C PHE A 50 0.96 -5.91 7.97
N LYS A 51 1.85 -5.14 7.33
CA LYS A 51 2.25 -3.80 7.78
C LYS A 51 1.22 -2.70 7.47
N GLY A 52 0.28 -2.95 6.56
CA GLY A 52 -0.71 -1.95 6.13
C GLY A 52 -2.10 -2.55 5.91
N LYS A 53 -3.13 -1.77 6.24
CA LYS A 53 -4.54 -2.16 6.13
C LYS A 53 -4.95 -2.44 4.68
N ASP A 54 -4.45 -1.65 3.74
CA ASP A 54 -4.68 -1.80 2.30
C ASP A 54 -4.11 -3.13 1.76
N ARG A 55 -2.91 -3.51 2.22
CA ARG A 55 -2.27 -4.78 1.87
C ARG A 55 -3.02 -5.98 2.43
N MET A 56 -3.42 -5.92 3.71
CA MET A 56 -4.25 -6.96 4.33
C MET A 56 -5.60 -7.08 3.60
N ALA A 57 -6.27 -5.97 3.31
CA ALA A 57 -7.54 -6.00 2.58
C ALA A 57 -7.40 -6.55 1.15
N TYR A 58 -6.31 -6.23 0.47
CA TYR A 58 -5.99 -6.82 -0.83
C TYR A 58 -5.77 -8.34 -0.73
N HIS A 59 -5.01 -8.80 0.26
CA HIS A 59 -4.83 -10.21 0.55
C HIS A 59 -6.15 -10.92 0.89
N VAL A 60 -7.01 -10.34 1.72
CA VAL A 60 -8.33 -10.91 2.04
C VAL A 60 -9.18 -11.12 0.78
N ARG A 61 -9.05 -10.25 -0.23
CA ARG A 61 -9.73 -10.43 -1.52
C ARG A 61 -9.21 -11.62 -2.33
N SER A 62 -7.94 -12.03 -2.15
CA SER A 62 -7.42 -13.22 -2.82
C SER A 62 -8.06 -14.50 -2.31
N HIS A 63 -8.41 -14.57 -1.03
CA HIS A 63 -9.13 -15.73 -0.45
C HIS A 63 -10.50 -15.94 -1.09
N LYS A 64 -11.19 -14.87 -1.47
CA LYS A 64 -12.52 -14.93 -2.10
C LYS A 64 -12.46 -15.13 -3.62
N GLY A 65 -11.28 -15.36 -4.20
CA GLY A 65 -11.08 -15.45 -5.66
C GLY A 65 -11.39 -14.16 -6.42
N GLY A 66 -11.61 -13.05 -5.71
CA GLY A 66 -12.15 -11.80 -6.25
C GLY A 66 -11.11 -10.82 -6.77
N ILE A 67 -9.88 -11.26 -7.06
CA ILE A 67 -8.88 -10.42 -7.72
C ILE A 67 -9.26 -10.32 -9.20
N THR A 68 -10.11 -9.33 -9.48
CA THR A 68 -10.29 -8.85 -10.84
C THR A 68 -8.95 -8.28 -11.31
N LYS A 69 -8.52 -8.66 -12.52
CA LYS A 69 -7.35 -8.12 -13.21
C LYS A 69 -7.84 -7.07 -14.22
N PRO A 70 -8.19 -5.85 -13.80
CA PRO A 70 -8.76 -4.84 -14.69
C PRO A 70 -7.73 -4.32 -15.70
N TYR A 71 -6.44 -4.55 -15.46
CA TYR A 71 -5.37 -4.11 -16.34
C TYR A 71 -4.89 -5.29 -17.17
N THR A 72 -4.97 -5.16 -18.49
CA THR A 72 -4.44 -6.15 -19.44
C THR A 72 -3.27 -5.54 -20.20
N CYS A 73 -2.20 -6.31 -20.39
CA CYS A 73 -1.12 -5.89 -21.28
C CYS A 73 -1.56 -6.09 -22.73
N GLY A 74 -1.53 -5.03 -23.53
CA GLY A 74 -1.85 -5.08 -24.95
C GLY A 74 -0.85 -5.87 -25.80
N VAL A 75 0.37 -6.12 -25.30
CA VAL A 75 1.42 -6.84 -26.02
C VAL A 75 1.36 -8.35 -25.77
N CYS A 76 1.19 -8.77 -24.51
CA CYS A 76 1.21 -10.20 -24.13
C CYS A 76 -0.13 -10.73 -23.63
N GLY A 77 -1.18 -9.91 -23.57
CA GLY A 77 -2.53 -10.30 -23.15
C GLY A 77 -2.68 -10.64 -21.65
N LYS A 78 -1.59 -10.67 -20.88
CA LYS A 78 -1.67 -10.99 -19.45
C LYS A 78 -2.44 -9.92 -18.68
N GLY A 79 -3.35 -10.38 -17.83
CA GLY A 79 -4.05 -9.54 -16.86
C GLY A 79 -3.24 -9.38 -15.57
N PHE A 80 -3.22 -8.17 -15.02
CA PHE A 80 -2.59 -7.81 -13.76
C PHE A 80 -3.56 -7.01 -12.89
N SER A 81 -3.40 -7.18 -11.59
CA SER A 81 -3.97 -6.31 -10.57
C SER A 81 -2.92 -5.27 -10.13
N ARG A 82 -3.39 -4.21 -9.47
CA ARG A 82 -2.58 -3.07 -9.04
C ARG A 82 -1.46 -3.45 -8.06
#